data_AF-A0ABC8SRT0-F1
#
_entry.id   AF-A0ABC8SRT0-F1
#
_cell.length_a   1.000
_cell.length_b   1.000
_cell.length_c   1.000
_cell.angle_alpha   90.00
_cell.angle_beta   90.00
_cell.angle_gamma   90.00
#
_symmetry.space_group_name_H-M   'P 1'
#
loop_
_entity.id
_entity.type
_entity.pdbx_description
1 polymer ?
#
loop_
_entity_poly.entity_id
_entity_poly.type
_entity_poly.pdbx_seq_one_letter_code
_entity_poly.pdbx_strand_id
1 'polypeptide(L)'
;MAKSEEVEAFGWAARDPSGVLSPFKFSRRATGNQDVRLKVLYCGICHFDLEMNKNEWSVTVYPNVPGHEIVGIVTEVGAKVQKFKVGDKVGVGALIGSCRKCENCINNLENYCSAHQLTDSPPPPYKDGITNYGGYSDHMVVDEHFVLRWPENLPLDSGAPLLGAGIITYSPLRYFKLDKPGLGGIGHLAVKIAKAFGVKVTVISTSPKKKDGAIKYLGADSFLVSNDSDQMQDLCFCYASRAWACLLDDCCSCVVLGTVYFMSFAVGFCLLDELGLLGPVWAAGFVCKWHSLC
;
A
#
# COMPACT_ATOMS: atom_id res chain seq x y z
N MET A 1 -15.95 8.41 37.85
CA MET A 1 -16.05 8.39 36.37
C MET A 1 -16.51 7.00 35.98
N ALA A 2 -17.67 6.85 35.33
CA ALA A 2 -18.15 5.55 34.91
C ALA A 2 -17.13 4.95 33.94
N LYS A 3 -16.63 3.74 34.25
CA LYS A 3 -15.80 2.97 33.35
C LYS A 3 -16.69 2.66 32.15
N SER A 4 -16.43 3.29 31.02
CA SER A 4 -17.20 3.06 29.80
C SER A 4 -17.10 1.58 29.46
N GLU A 5 -18.21 0.86 29.48
CA GLU A 5 -18.23 -0.60 29.29
C GLU A 5 -17.69 -0.97 27.90
N GLU A 6 -16.81 -1.96 27.86
CA GLU A 6 -16.36 -2.56 26.61
C GLU A 6 -17.55 -3.18 25.87
N VAL A 7 -17.53 -3.10 24.54
CA VAL A 7 -18.61 -3.58 23.68
C VAL A 7 -18.18 -4.88 23.03
N GLU A 8 -18.97 -5.94 23.20
CA GLU A 8 -18.72 -7.25 22.57
C GLU A 8 -18.62 -7.12 21.05
N ALA A 9 -17.70 -7.86 20.46
CA ALA A 9 -17.43 -7.91 19.03
C ALA A 9 -17.22 -9.36 18.58
N PHE A 10 -17.54 -9.61 17.31
CA PHE A 10 -17.34 -10.90 16.68
C PHE A 10 -16.55 -10.75 15.40
N GLY A 11 -15.61 -11.66 15.17
CA GLY A 11 -14.80 -11.68 13.96
C GLY A 11 -14.18 -13.03 13.68
N TRP A 12 -13.24 -13.04 12.75
CA TRP A 12 -12.48 -14.23 12.36
C TRP A 12 -11.00 -13.99 12.63
N ALA A 13 -10.36 -14.89 13.38
CA ALA A 13 -8.98 -14.74 13.79
C ALA A 13 -8.13 -15.95 13.42
N ALA A 14 -6.88 -15.68 13.03
CA ALA A 14 -5.81 -16.66 13.05
C ALA A 14 -5.29 -16.80 14.49
N ARG A 15 -4.88 -18.01 14.88
CA ARG A 15 -4.36 -18.30 16.23
C ARG A 15 -2.92 -18.82 16.24
N ASP A 16 -2.40 -19.12 15.06
CA ASP A 16 -1.06 -19.65 14.85
C ASP A 16 -0.61 -19.40 13.39
N PRO A 17 0.67 -19.64 13.06
CA PRO A 17 1.24 -19.43 11.73
C PRO A 17 0.65 -20.26 10.58
N SER A 18 -0.31 -21.17 10.82
CA SER A 18 -1.06 -21.78 9.71
C SER A 18 -1.90 -20.75 8.95
N GLY A 19 -2.26 -19.64 9.62
CA GLY A 19 -3.11 -18.59 9.08
C GLY A 19 -4.56 -19.01 8.87
N VAL A 20 -4.99 -20.16 9.41
CA VAL A 20 -6.37 -20.61 9.32
C VAL A 20 -7.25 -19.72 10.19
N LEU A 21 -8.20 -19.05 9.56
CA LEU A 21 -9.15 -18.18 10.23
C LEU A 21 -10.30 -19.01 10.83
N SER A 22 -10.65 -18.70 12.08
CA SER A 22 -11.80 -19.31 12.77
C SER A 22 -12.59 -18.24 13.54
N PRO A 23 -13.89 -18.48 13.81
CA PRO A 23 -14.71 -17.59 14.63
C PRO A 23 -14.04 -17.22 15.97
N PHE A 24 -14.10 -15.93 16.29
CA PHE A 24 -13.46 -15.36 17.46
C PHE A 24 -14.35 -14.27 18.07
N LYS A 25 -14.61 -14.39 19.37
CA LYS A 25 -15.33 -13.38 20.16
C LYS A 25 -14.32 -12.59 20.97
N PHE A 26 -14.48 -11.28 20.98
CA PHE A 26 -13.63 -10.35 21.70
C PHE A 26 -14.44 -9.13 22.11
N SER A 27 -13.78 -8.15 22.73
CA SER A 27 -14.41 -6.87 23.08
C SER A 27 -13.62 -5.73 22.46
N ARG A 28 -14.32 -4.67 22.08
CA ARG A 28 -13.70 -3.39 21.73
C ARG A 28 -13.97 -2.38 22.84
N ARG A 29 -13.05 -1.44 23.00
CA ARG A 29 -13.26 -0.29 23.86
C ARG A 29 -14.56 0.45 23.54
N ALA A 30 -15.09 1.16 24.53
CA ALA A 30 -16.19 2.08 24.32
C ALA A 30 -15.80 3.22 23.35
N THR A 31 -16.82 3.90 22.83
CA THR A 31 -16.63 5.05 21.95
C THR A 31 -16.21 6.25 22.80
N GLY A 32 -14.93 6.60 22.75
CA GLY A 32 -14.37 7.75 23.43
C GLY A 32 -14.76 9.06 22.72
N ASN A 33 -14.41 10.19 23.34
CA ASN A 33 -14.88 11.50 22.91
C ASN A 33 -14.53 11.88 21.46
N GLN A 34 -13.44 11.37 20.90
CA GLN A 34 -12.99 11.65 19.52
C GLN A 34 -13.17 10.44 18.60
N ASP A 35 -13.83 9.39 19.07
CA ASP A 35 -13.93 8.15 18.34
C ASP A 35 -15.23 8.04 17.55
N VAL A 36 -15.16 7.27 16.49
CA VAL A 36 -16.28 6.87 15.65
C VAL A 36 -16.40 5.36 15.74
N ARG A 37 -17.58 4.86 16.11
CA ARG A 37 -17.93 3.45 15.95
C ARG A 37 -18.62 3.27 14.61
N LEU A 38 -18.21 2.25 13.87
CA LEU A 38 -18.84 1.86 12.62
C LEU A 38 -19.25 0.39 12.65
N LYS A 39 -20.39 0.09 12.03
CA LYS A 39 -20.72 -1.26 11.57
C LYS A 39 -19.92 -1.53 10.30
N VAL A 40 -19.15 -2.61 10.29
CA VAL A 40 -18.40 -3.02 9.10
C VAL A 40 -19.39 -3.64 8.11
N LEU A 41 -19.35 -3.18 6.86
CA LEU A 41 -20.14 -3.75 5.77
C LEU A 41 -19.29 -4.57 4.81
N TYR A 42 -18.10 -4.05 4.49
CA TYR A 42 -17.13 -4.69 3.61
C TYR A 42 -15.73 -4.55 4.20
N CYS A 43 -14.91 -5.58 4.01
CA CYS A 43 -13.48 -5.50 4.23
C CYS A 43 -12.79 -6.15 3.02
N GLY A 44 -11.87 -5.42 2.40
CA GLY A 44 -11.00 -5.96 1.36
C GLY A 44 -10.02 -7.00 1.92
N ILE A 45 -9.48 -7.81 1.01
CA ILE A 45 -8.46 -8.83 1.30
C ILE A 45 -7.25 -8.48 0.44
N CYS A 46 -6.09 -8.36 1.08
CA CYS A 46 -4.83 -8.13 0.38
C CYS A 46 -3.75 -9.16 0.79
N HIS A 47 -2.57 -9.05 0.18
CA HIS A 47 -1.48 -9.97 0.46
C HIS A 47 -0.90 -9.80 1.86
N PHE A 48 -0.90 -8.57 2.39
CA PHE A 48 -0.44 -8.28 3.75
C PHE A 48 -1.24 -9.06 4.79
N ASP A 49 -2.56 -9.21 4.61
CA ASP A 49 -3.39 -10.02 5.52
C ASP A 49 -2.91 -11.47 5.58
N LEU A 50 -2.49 -12.04 4.43
CA LEU A 50 -1.97 -13.40 4.35
C LEU A 50 -0.61 -13.51 5.04
N GLU A 51 0.32 -12.61 4.72
CA GLU A 51 1.67 -12.56 5.28
C GLU A 51 1.63 -12.43 6.81
N MET A 52 0.75 -11.55 7.32
CA MET A 52 0.53 -11.39 8.75
C MET A 52 -0.08 -12.63 9.37
N ASN A 53 -1.15 -13.19 8.80
CA ASN A 53 -1.78 -14.40 9.35
C ASN A 53 -0.88 -15.63 9.38
N LYS A 54 0.12 -15.70 8.49
CA LYS A 54 1.12 -16.78 8.46
C LYS A 54 2.40 -16.45 9.22
N ASN A 55 2.48 -15.26 9.82
CA ASN A 55 3.67 -14.75 10.49
C ASN A 55 4.93 -14.79 9.61
N GLU A 56 4.80 -14.51 8.31
CA GLU A 56 5.93 -14.57 7.36
C GLU A 56 7.02 -13.54 7.69
N TRP A 57 6.66 -12.48 8.41
CA TRP A 57 7.58 -11.44 8.87
C TRP A 57 8.04 -11.63 10.32
N SER A 58 7.62 -12.71 11.00
CA SER A 58 7.99 -13.02 12.40
C SER A 58 7.63 -11.93 13.42
N VAL A 59 6.59 -11.14 13.15
CA VAL A 59 6.12 -10.03 14.00
C VAL A 59 4.66 -10.18 14.46
N THR A 60 3.95 -11.20 14.00
CA THR A 60 2.51 -11.34 14.25
C THR A 60 2.22 -11.71 15.70
N VAL A 61 1.25 -11.01 16.29
CA VAL A 61 0.71 -11.33 17.61
C VAL A 61 -0.63 -12.02 17.45
N TYR A 62 -0.76 -13.23 18.02
CA TYR A 62 -1.99 -14.01 18.00
C TYR A 62 -2.79 -13.86 19.31
N PRO A 63 -4.14 -13.96 19.28
CA PRO A 63 -4.97 -14.11 18.08
C PRO A 63 -4.91 -12.85 17.20
N ASN A 64 -4.90 -13.04 15.87
CA ASN A 64 -4.85 -11.94 14.90
C ASN A 64 -6.17 -11.88 14.13
N VAL A 65 -6.89 -10.76 14.22
CA VAL A 65 -8.05 -10.46 13.37
C VAL A 65 -7.53 -9.52 12.28
N PRO A 66 -7.36 -10.00 11.03
CA PRO A 66 -6.79 -9.19 9.94
C PRO A 66 -7.83 -8.20 9.38
N GLY A 67 -7.41 -7.47 8.34
CA GLY A 67 -8.27 -6.63 7.51
C GLY A 67 -8.07 -5.15 7.81
N HIS A 68 -7.60 -4.42 6.81
CA HIS A 68 -7.32 -2.98 6.90
C HIS A 68 -7.81 -2.19 5.69
N GLU A 69 -8.77 -2.76 4.96
CA GLU A 69 -9.45 -2.15 3.82
C GLU A 69 -10.95 -2.06 4.13
N ILE A 70 -11.31 -1.27 5.15
CA ILE A 70 -12.58 -1.41 5.86
C ILE A 70 -13.57 -0.34 5.39
N VAL A 71 -14.80 -0.74 5.05
CA VAL A 71 -15.88 0.18 4.68
C VAL A 71 -17.13 -0.14 5.50
N GLY A 72 -17.76 0.89 6.05
CA GLY A 72 -18.87 0.74 6.96
C GLY A 72 -19.77 1.95 7.08
N ILE A 73 -20.72 1.84 8.01
CA ILE A 73 -21.65 2.92 8.37
C ILE A 73 -21.44 3.28 9.82
N VAL A 74 -21.33 4.58 10.11
CA VAL A 74 -21.20 5.09 11.47
C VAL A 74 -22.45 4.76 12.28
N THR A 75 -22.27 4.12 13.44
CA THR A 75 -23.33 3.76 14.38
C THR A 75 -23.30 4.59 15.66
N GLU A 76 -22.15 5.13 16.03
CA GLU A 76 -21.96 5.95 17.23
C GLU A 76 -20.81 6.93 17.02
N VAL A 77 -20.90 8.12 17.60
CA VAL A 77 -19.83 9.12 17.57
C VAL A 77 -19.58 9.68 18.98
N GLY A 78 -18.32 9.92 19.29
CA GLY A 78 -17.92 10.58 20.52
C GLY A 78 -18.39 12.03 20.61
N ALA A 79 -18.53 12.54 21.83
CA ALA A 79 -19.08 13.87 22.10
C ALA A 79 -18.28 15.04 21.49
N LYS A 80 -17.02 14.83 21.08
CA LYS A 80 -16.16 15.83 20.45
C LYS A 80 -15.92 15.59 18.96
N VAL A 81 -16.51 14.54 18.38
CA VAL A 81 -16.42 14.27 16.94
C VAL A 81 -17.12 15.37 16.16
N GLN A 82 -16.44 15.90 15.14
CA GLN A 82 -16.99 16.96 14.28
C GLN A 82 -17.07 16.54 12.81
N LYS A 83 -16.24 15.58 12.39
CA LYS A 83 -16.14 15.17 10.99
C LYS A 83 -17.23 14.22 10.53
N PHE A 84 -17.91 13.52 11.43
CA PHE A 84 -18.83 12.44 11.10
C PHE A 84 -20.08 12.46 11.98
N LYS A 85 -21.16 11.88 11.47
CA LYS A 85 -22.40 11.63 12.21
C LYS A 85 -22.90 10.20 11.96
N VAL A 86 -23.77 9.73 12.84
CA VAL A 86 -24.45 8.43 12.66
C VAL A 86 -25.15 8.38 11.29
N GLY A 87 -24.97 7.26 10.59
CA GLY A 87 -25.49 7.03 9.24
C GLY A 87 -24.51 7.39 8.11
N ASP A 88 -23.42 8.10 8.40
CA ASP A 88 -22.41 8.40 7.37
C ASP A 88 -21.72 7.12 6.87
N LYS A 89 -21.45 7.06 5.57
CA LYS A 89 -20.58 6.06 4.95
C LYS A 89 -19.12 6.45 5.19
N VAL A 90 -18.33 5.52 5.71
CA VAL A 90 -16.94 5.76 6.09
C VAL A 90 -16.02 4.62 5.71
N GLY A 91 -14.74 4.94 5.54
CA GLY A 91 -13.66 3.97 5.36
C GLY A 91 -12.59 4.07 6.44
N VAL A 92 -11.90 2.97 6.72
CA VAL A 92 -10.71 2.91 7.59
C VAL A 92 -9.62 2.14 6.84
N GLY A 93 -8.45 2.77 6.69
CA GLY A 93 -7.29 2.19 6.01
C GLY A 93 -6.33 1.45 6.95
N ALA A 94 -5.05 1.39 6.61
CA ALA A 94 -4.01 0.69 7.37
C ALA A 94 -3.60 1.31 8.70
N LEU A 95 -3.95 2.58 8.95
CA LEU A 95 -3.58 3.31 10.17
C LEU A 95 -4.80 3.69 10.98
N ILE A 96 -4.73 3.52 12.30
CA ILE A 96 -5.74 3.98 13.27
C ILE A 96 -5.19 4.94 14.32
N GLY A 97 -3.88 5.22 14.29
CA GLY A 97 -3.23 6.06 15.28
C GLY A 97 -1.85 6.56 14.85
N SER A 98 -1.42 7.64 15.49
CA SER A 98 -0.06 8.17 15.42
C SER A 98 0.21 9.07 16.64
N CYS A 99 1.43 9.59 16.79
CA CYS A 99 1.76 10.49 17.90
C CYS A 99 1.12 11.88 17.78
N ARG A 100 0.66 12.27 16.58
CA ARG A 100 -0.02 13.54 16.27
C ARG A 100 0.78 14.83 16.55
N LYS A 101 2.07 14.72 16.86
CA LYS A 101 2.91 15.85 17.29
C LYS A 101 4.30 15.92 16.65
N CYS A 102 4.76 14.85 16.00
CA CYS A 102 6.04 14.92 15.27
C CYS A 102 5.88 15.67 13.94
N GLU A 103 6.99 16.07 13.35
CA GLU A 103 7.03 16.78 12.07
C GLU A 103 6.23 16.07 10.97
N ASN A 104 6.38 14.75 10.84
CA ASN A 104 5.60 13.95 9.89
C ASN A 104 4.09 14.07 10.14
N CYS A 105 3.63 13.99 11.39
CA CYS A 105 2.21 14.14 11.70
C CYS A 105 1.69 15.56 11.44
N ILE A 106 2.49 16.59 11.75
CA ILE A 106 2.11 17.99 11.51
C ILE A 106 1.99 18.26 10.00
N ASN A 107 2.80 17.57 9.19
CA ASN A 107 2.79 17.68 7.74
C ASN A 107 1.79 16.73 7.04
N ASN A 108 0.85 16.10 7.77
CA ASN A 108 -0.11 15.11 7.24
C ASN A 108 0.56 13.89 6.55
N LEU A 109 1.65 13.43 7.15
CA LEU A 109 2.45 12.29 6.75
C LEU A 109 2.52 11.26 7.90
N GLU A 110 1.39 11.00 8.54
CA GLU A 110 1.29 10.12 9.72
C GLU A 110 1.78 8.70 9.43
N ASN A 111 1.76 8.26 8.17
CA ASN A 111 2.34 7.00 7.72
C ASN A 111 3.86 6.91 7.89
N TYR A 112 4.56 8.04 8.00
CA TYR A 112 5.99 8.10 8.33
C TYR A 112 6.24 8.38 9.81
N CYS A 113 5.21 8.40 10.66
CA CYS A 113 5.38 8.53 12.10
C CYS A 113 6.05 7.26 12.67
N SER A 114 7.09 7.37 13.49
CA SER A 114 7.71 6.21 14.14
C SER A 114 6.81 5.54 15.20
N ALA A 115 5.75 6.22 15.63
CA ALA A 115 4.76 5.72 16.57
C ALA A 115 3.37 5.64 15.94
N HIS A 116 3.30 5.33 14.63
CA HIS A 116 2.02 4.99 14.00
C HIS A 116 1.46 3.69 14.58
N GLN A 117 0.14 3.56 14.53
CA GLN A 117 -0.57 2.36 14.96
C GLN A 117 -1.30 1.78 13.77
N LEU A 118 -1.00 0.53 13.49
CA LEU A 118 -1.64 -0.25 12.43
C LEU A 118 -3.04 -0.69 12.86
N THR A 119 -3.92 -0.83 11.88
CA THR A 119 -5.30 -1.28 12.03
C THR A 119 -5.40 -2.71 12.58
N ASP A 120 -4.45 -3.54 12.18
CA ASP A 120 -4.23 -4.92 12.62
C ASP A 120 -2.74 -5.11 12.97
N SER A 121 -2.31 -6.36 13.16
CA SER A 121 -0.94 -6.71 13.54
C SER A 121 0.12 -6.20 12.54
N PRO A 122 1.36 -5.87 12.98
CA PRO A 122 1.89 -5.93 14.35
C PRO A 122 1.65 -4.67 15.20
N PRO A 123 1.52 -4.83 16.53
CA PRO A 123 1.45 -3.70 17.46
C PRO A 123 2.78 -2.89 17.51
N PRO A 124 2.72 -1.61 17.94
CA PRO A 124 2.36 -1.30 19.31
C PRO A 124 0.85 -1.24 19.51
N PRO A 125 0.35 -1.68 20.67
CA PRO A 125 -1.08 -1.62 20.95
C PRO A 125 -1.60 -0.19 20.80
N TYR A 126 -2.93 -0.04 20.64
CA TYR A 126 -3.56 1.28 20.69
C TYR A 126 -3.22 1.98 22.01
N LYS A 127 -3.51 3.29 22.13
CA LYS A 127 -3.08 4.15 23.26
C LYS A 127 -3.38 3.58 24.67
N ASP A 128 -4.25 2.58 24.77
CA ASP A 128 -4.72 1.86 25.94
C ASP A 128 -4.01 0.51 26.22
N GLY A 129 -3.04 0.08 25.41
CA GLY A 129 -2.35 -1.20 25.60
C GLY A 129 -3.10 -2.40 25.02
N ILE A 130 -4.20 -2.18 24.29
CA ILE A 130 -5.04 -3.22 23.70
C ILE A 130 -4.58 -3.55 22.28
N THR A 131 -4.53 -4.84 21.95
CA THR A 131 -4.25 -5.34 20.59
C THR A 131 -5.31 -4.84 19.61
N ASN A 132 -4.86 -4.36 18.46
CA ASN A 132 -5.76 -3.91 17.40
C ASN A 132 -6.30 -5.12 16.63
N TYR A 133 -7.62 -5.20 16.53
CA TYR A 133 -8.32 -6.17 15.70
C TYR A 133 -8.91 -5.48 14.48
N GLY A 134 -8.58 -5.97 13.30
CA GLY A 134 -8.95 -5.42 12.01
C GLY A 134 -10.41 -5.62 11.61
N GLY A 135 -10.68 -5.39 10.33
CA GLY A 135 -11.99 -5.33 9.71
C GLY A 135 -12.65 -6.67 9.43
N TYR A 136 -12.01 -7.82 9.69
CA TYR A 136 -12.66 -9.13 9.62
C TYR A 136 -13.53 -9.36 10.86
N SER A 137 -14.32 -8.37 11.21
CA SER A 137 -15.19 -8.28 12.38
C SER A 137 -16.46 -7.48 12.07
N ASP A 138 -17.45 -7.57 12.94
CA ASP A 138 -18.79 -7.00 12.77
C ASP A 138 -18.85 -5.47 12.97
N HIS A 139 -18.03 -4.92 13.87
CA HIS A 139 -17.90 -3.49 14.10
C HIS A 139 -16.46 -3.09 14.43
N MET A 140 -16.19 -1.79 14.34
CA MET A 140 -14.90 -1.18 14.66
C MET A 140 -15.09 0.16 15.36
N VAL A 141 -14.09 0.56 16.16
CA VAL A 141 -14.03 1.89 16.80
C VAL A 141 -12.66 2.52 16.54
N VAL A 142 -12.65 3.74 15.99
CA VAL A 142 -11.44 4.42 15.50
C VAL A 142 -11.52 5.92 15.80
N ASP A 143 -10.38 6.55 16.08
CA ASP A 143 -10.28 8.01 16.21
C ASP A 143 -10.70 8.71 14.89
N GLU A 144 -11.53 9.75 14.97
CA GLU A 144 -12.10 10.42 13.79
C GLU A 144 -11.06 10.93 12.79
N HIS A 145 -9.79 11.10 13.20
CA HIS A 145 -8.73 11.51 12.30
C HIS A 145 -8.34 10.44 11.28
N PHE A 146 -8.46 9.17 11.65
CA PHE A 146 -8.09 8.03 10.82
C PHE A 146 -9.29 7.41 10.08
N VAL A 147 -10.47 8.00 10.28
CA VAL A 147 -11.68 7.67 9.53
C VAL A 147 -11.75 8.55 8.29
N LEU A 148 -12.03 7.93 7.15
CA LEU A 148 -12.15 8.58 5.85
C LEU A 148 -13.61 8.72 5.47
N ARG A 149 -14.00 9.89 4.96
CA ARG A 149 -15.34 10.10 4.42
C ARG A 149 -15.49 9.35 3.11
N TRP A 150 -16.53 8.57 2.99
CA TRP A 150 -16.79 7.81 1.78
C TRP A 150 -17.56 8.65 0.74
N PRO A 151 -17.09 8.74 -0.52
CA PRO A 151 -17.83 9.41 -1.58
C PRO A 151 -19.16 8.72 -1.88
N GLU A 152 -20.25 9.48 -2.05
CA GLU A 152 -21.58 8.92 -2.29
C GLU A 152 -21.69 8.11 -3.58
N ASN A 153 -20.90 8.49 -4.59
CA ASN A 153 -20.88 7.87 -5.92
C ASN A 153 -19.89 6.70 -6.04
N LEU A 154 -19.19 6.33 -4.96
CA LEU A 154 -18.27 5.20 -4.95
C LEU A 154 -18.96 3.98 -4.32
N PRO A 155 -19.12 2.85 -5.04
CA PRO A 155 -19.70 1.64 -4.45
C PRO A 155 -18.86 1.14 -3.28
N LEU A 156 -19.53 0.72 -2.20
CA LEU A 156 -18.89 0.39 -0.92
C LEU A 156 -17.99 -0.85 -1.01
N ASP A 157 -18.39 -1.83 -1.82
CA ASP A 157 -17.72 -3.11 -2.01
C ASP A 157 -16.44 -2.95 -2.86
N SER A 158 -16.59 -2.43 -4.07
CA SER A 158 -15.50 -2.31 -5.04
C SER A 158 -14.55 -1.16 -4.73
N GLY A 159 -14.96 -0.20 -3.89
CA GLY A 159 -14.09 0.86 -3.42
C GLY A 159 -13.19 0.45 -2.25
N ALA A 160 -13.54 -0.57 -1.47
CA ALA A 160 -12.77 -0.95 -0.27
C ALA A 160 -11.26 -1.17 -0.55
N PRO A 161 -10.85 -1.83 -1.65
CA PRO A 161 -9.43 -2.01 -1.98
C PRO A 161 -8.66 -0.70 -2.27
N LEU A 162 -9.36 0.42 -2.46
CA LEU A 162 -8.71 1.72 -2.62
C LEU A 162 -8.04 2.20 -1.33
N LEU A 163 -8.51 1.71 -0.17
CA LEU A 163 -7.99 2.06 1.15
C LEU A 163 -6.63 1.43 1.46
N GLY A 164 -6.27 0.34 0.77
CA GLY A 164 -4.95 -0.27 0.81
C GLY A 164 -4.21 -0.07 -0.52
N ALA A 165 -4.46 -0.96 -1.48
CA ALA A 165 -3.76 -0.95 -2.76
C ALA A 165 -3.93 0.36 -3.57
N GLY A 166 -5.07 1.04 -3.46
CA GLY A 166 -5.31 2.33 -4.13
C GLY A 166 -4.39 3.44 -3.62
N ILE A 167 -4.34 3.68 -2.32
CA ILE A 167 -3.53 4.76 -1.76
C ILE A 167 -2.03 4.50 -1.90
N ILE A 168 -1.58 3.25 -1.75
CA ILE A 168 -0.17 2.85 -1.93
C ILE A 168 0.31 3.15 -3.35
N THR A 169 -0.59 3.08 -4.33
CA THR A 169 -0.25 3.36 -5.71
C THR A 169 -0.46 4.83 -6.09
N TYR A 170 -1.50 5.48 -5.57
CA TYR A 170 -1.79 6.90 -5.80
C TYR A 170 -0.71 7.82 -5.21
N SER A 171 -0.29 7.57 -3.98
CA SER A 171 0.66 8.42 -3.25
C SER A 171 1.98 8.66 -4.00
N PRO A 172 2.75 7.63 -4.44
CA PRO A 172 3.98 7.84 -5.19
C PRO A 172 3.74 8.47 -6.56
N LEU A 173 2.64 8.15 -7.25
CA LEU A 173 2.33 8.78 -8.54
C LEU A 173 2.20 10.31 -8.39
N ARG A 174 1.55 10.77 -7.32
CA ARG A 174 1.42 12.20 -7.02
C ARG A 174 2.70 12.81 -6.50
N TYR A 175 3.37 12.14 -5.56
CA TYR A 175 4.58 12.67 -4.92
C TYR A 175 5.71 12.89 -5.93
N PHE A 176 5.94 11.91 -6.80
CA PHE A 176 6.97 11.98 -7.85
C PHE A 176 6.48 12.65 -9.14
N LYS A 177 5.26 13.17 -9.17
CA LYS A 177 4.65 13.80 -10.36
C LYS A 177 4.70 12.88 -11.61
N LEU A 178 4.50 11.59 -11.36
CA LEU A 178 4.35 10.53 -12.37
C LEU A 178 2.90 10.41 -12.85
N ASP A 179 2.06 11.37 -12.49
CA ASP A 179 0.82 11.72 -13.19
C ASP A 179 1.08 12.39 -14.56
N LYS A 180 2.34 12.35 -15.03
CA LYS A 180 2.85 12.76 -16.34
C LYS A 180 3.58 11.60 -17.03
N PRO A 181 3.86 11.65 -18.34
CA PRO A 181 4.39 10.50 -19.09
C PRO A 181 5.69 9.93 -18.48
N GLY A 182 5.65 8.68 -18.00
CA GLY A 182 6.76 7.97 -17.35
C GLY A 182 6.46 6.47 -17.19
N LEU A 183 7.51 5.65 -17.11
CA LEU A 183 7.43 4.18 -17.14
C LEU A 183 7.30 3.59 -15.72
N GLY A 184 6.44 2.58 -15.54
CA GLY A 184 6.41 1.75 -14.33
C GLY A 184 5.74 0.41 -14.59
N GLY A 185 6.20 -0.66 -13.94
CA GLY A 185 5.46 -1.93 -13.83
C GLY A 185 4.45 -1.79 -12.70
N ILE A 186 3.16 -1.93 -12.99
CA ILE A 186 2.14 -1.58 -12.01
C ILE A 186 0.98 -2.57 -11.95
N GLY A 187 0.55 -2.88 -10.73
CA GLY A 187 -0.67 -3.63 -10.47
C GLY A 187 -1.91 -2.96 -11.06
N HIS A 188 -3.01 -3.70 -11.12
CA HIS A 188 -4.21 -3.29 -11.85
C HIS A 188 -4.79 -1.92 -11.41
N LEU A 189 -4.69 -1.56 -10.13
CA LEU A 189 -5.18 -0.26 -9.64
C LEU A 189 -4.36 0.91 -10.14
N ALA A 190 -3.03 0.86 -10.17
CA ALA A 190 -2.32 2.00 -10.73
C ALA A 190 -2.29 2.06 -12.24
N VAL A 191 -2.59 0.97 -12.97
CA VAL A 191 -2.99 1.14 -14.38
C VAL A 191 -4.23 2.04 -14.45
N LYS A 192 -5.29 1.72 -13.69
CA LYS A 192 -6.52 2.53 -13.68
C LYS A 192 -6.29 3.97 -13.21
N ILE A 193 -5.52 4.18 -12.14
CA ILE A 193 -5.22 5.52 -11.61
C ILE A 193 -4.37 6.32 -12.61
N ALA A 194 -3.32 5.72 -13.18
CA ALA A 194 -2.48 6.38 -14.18
C ALA A 194 -3.28 6.73 -15.46
N LYS A 195 -4.14 5.81 -15.93
CA LYS A 195 -5.07 6.11 -17.04
C LYS A 195 -6.04 7.24 -16.69
N ALA A 196 -6.53 7.32 -15.46
CA ALA A 196 -7.37 8.43 -15.00
C ALA A 196 -6.63 9.78 -14.97
N PHE A 197 -5.31 9.78 -14.76
CA PHE A 197 -4.47 10.97 -14.94
C PHE A 197 -4.18 11.33 -16.41
N GLY A 198 -4.56 10.47 -17.36
CA GLY A 198 -4.34 10.70 -18.79
C GLY A 198 -2.93 10.36 -19.28
N VAL A 199 -2.15 9.60 -18.50
CA VAL A 199 -0.81 9.17 -18.95
C VAL A 199 -0.87 7.92 -19.83
N LYS A 200 0.17 7.75 -20.65
CA LYS A 200 0.40 6.49 -21.36
C LYS A 200 0.96 5.45 -20.38
N VAL A 201 0.35 4.27 -20.35
CA VAL A 201 0.70 3.19 -19.43
C VAL A 201 1.19 1.99 -20.22
N THR A 202 2.43 1.58 -19.93
CA THR A 202 3.01 0.32 -20.40
C THR A 202 3.03 -0.67 -19.24
N VAL A 203 2.39 -1.83 -19.41
CA VAL A 203 2.45 -2.90 -18.41
C VAL A 203 3.63 -3.83 -18.73
N ILE A 204 4.53 -4.01 -17.76
CA ILE A 204 5.65 -4.94 -17.84
C ILE A 204 5.33 -6.17 -16.99
N SER A 205 5.44 -7.38 -17.55
CA SER A 205 5.07 -8.63 -16.86
C SER A 205 5.95 -9.79 -17.29
N THR A 206 6.27 -10.71 -16.38
CA THR A 206 6.93 -11.99 -16.71
C THR A 206 6.00 -12.96 -17.45
N SER A 207 4.68 -12.78 -17.33
CA SER A 207 3.68 -13.67 -17.92
C SER A 207 3.00 -13.00 -19.12
N PRO A 208 3.19 -13.52 -20.35
CA PRO A 208 2.51 -13.01 -21.55
C PRO A 208 0.99 -13.13 -21.49
N LYS A 209 0.47 -14.07 -20.70
CA LYS A 209 -0.98 -14.33 -20.54
C LYS A 209 -1.74 -13.12 -19.98
N LYS A 210 -1.06 -12.18 -19.32
CA LYS A 210 -1.68 -10.96 -18.76
C LYS A 210 -1.90 -9.86 -19.80
N LYS A 211 -1.43 -10.02 -21.04
CA LYS A 211 -1.51 -9.00 -22.10
C LYS A 211 -2.93 -8.57 -22.41
N ASP A 212 -3.81 -9.53 -22.68
CA ASP A 212 -5.22 -9.25 -22.99
C ASP A 212 -5.92 -8.58 -21.81
N GLY A 213 -5.62 -9.07 -20.59
CA GLY A 213 -5.99 -8.44 -19.31
C GLY A 213 -5.67 -6.95 -19.27
N ALA A 214 -4.39 -6.64 -19.47
CA ALA A 214 -3.85 -5.30 -19.38
C ALA A 214 -4.40 -4.35 -20.44
N ILE A 215 -4.42 -4.76 -21.71
CA ILE A 215 -4.83 -3.90 -22.82
C ILE A 215 -6.35 -3.71 -22.83
N LYS A 216 -7.12 -4.81 -22.81
CA LYS A 216 -8.57 -4.75 -23.06
C LYS A 216 -9.37 -4.30 -21.84
N TYR A 217 -8.98 -4.73 -20.64
CA TYR A 217 -9.79 -4.51 -19.42
C TYR A 217 -9.24 -3.42 -18.51
N LEU A 218 -7.92 -3.22 -18.49
CA LEU A 218 -7.30 -2.15 -17.70
C LEU A 218 -7.04 -0.88 -18.51
N GLY A 219 -7.02 -0.98 -19.84
CA GLY A 219 -6.80 0.16 -20.73
C GLY A 219 -5.33 0.58 -20.84
N ALA A 220 -4.39 -0.34 -20.62
CA ALA A 220 -2.98 -0.08 -20.88
C ALA A 220 -2.74 0.18 -22.37
N ASP A 221 -1.83 1.09 -22.69
CA ASP A 221 -1.48 1.47 -24.06
C ASP A 221 -0.47 0.49 -24.69
N SER A 222 0.31 -0.19 -23.86
CA SER A 222 1.34 -1.13 -24.30
C SER A 222 1.59 -2.21 -23.27
N PHE A 223 2.16 -3.33 -23.71
CA PHE A 223 2.49 -4.47 -22.86
C PHE A 223 3.81 -5.08 -23.28
N LEU A 224 4.71 -5.30 -22.31
CA LEU A 224 6.02 -5.87 -22.53
C LEU A 224 6.23 -7.11 -21.65
N VAL A 225 6.89 -8.12 -22.22
CA VAL A 225 7.29 -9.32 -21.50
C VAL A 225 8.70 -9.11 -20.95
N SER A 226 8.87 -9.11 -19.64
CA SER A 226 10.16 -8.78 -19.00
C SER A 226 11.28 -9.78 -19.30
N ASN A 227 10.93 -11.01 -19.70
CA ASN A 227 11.88 -12.07 -20.01
C ASN A 227 12.19 -12.16 -21.52
N ASP A 228 11.61 -11.26 -22.32
CA ASP A 228 11.91 -11.11 -23.73
C ASP A 228 12.99 -10.02 -23.86
N SER A 229 14.22 -10.43 -24.15
CA SER A 229 15.39 -9.54 -24.23
C SER A 229 15.20 -8.44 -25.27
N ASP A 230 14.54 -8.76 -26.37
CA ASP A 230 14.43 -7.87 -27.53
C ASP A 230 13.43 -6.76 -27.19
N GLN A 231 12.27 -7.12 -26.61
CA GLN A 231 11.30 -6.14 -26.11
C GLN A 231 11.88 -5.20 -25.04
N MET A 232 12.76 -5.72 -24.18
CA MET A 232 13.39 -4.92 -23.12
C MET A 232 14.53 -4.04 -23.66
N GLN A 233 15.25 -4.48 -24.68
CA GLN A 233 16.26 -3.66 -25.37
C GLN A 233 15.59 -2.50 -26.13
N ASP A 234 14.52 -2.77 -26.89
CA ASP A 234 13.76 -1.75 -27.62
C ASP A 234 13.23 -0.66 -26.68
N LEU A 235 12.84 -1.05 -25.47
CA LEU A 235 12.46 -0.12 -24.42
C LEU A 235 13.64 0.78 -24.04
N CYS A 236 14.78 0.19 -23.71
CA CYS A 236 15.99 0.92 -23.31
C CYS A 236 16.43 1.94 -24.38
N PHE A 237 16.41 1.54 -25.66
CA PHE A 237 16.76 2.40 -26.79
C PHE A 237 15.76 3.54 -27.01
N CYS A 238 14.44 3.27 -26.90
CA CYS A 238 13.43 4.32 -26.98
C CYS A 238 13.56 5.39 -25.88
N TYR A 239 14.03 5.00 -24.69
CA TYR A 239 14.23 5.94 -23.59
C TYR A 239 15.55 6.71 -23.69
N ALA A 240 16.64 6.04 -24.06
CA ALA A 240 17.92 6.71 -24.30
C ALA A 240 17.81 7.77 -25.41
N SER A 241 17.10 7.46 -26.50
CA SER A 241 16.85 8.39 -27.59
C SER A 241 15.93 9.56 -27.21
N ARG A 242 14.91 9.35 -26.37
CA ARG A 242 14.05 10.44 -25.86
C ARG A 242 14.75 11.33 -24.84
N ALA A 243 15.65 10.78 -24.03
CA ALA A 243 16.53 11.56 -23.17
C ALA A 243 17.48 12.44 -23.99
N TRP A 244 17.97 11.94 -25.14
CA TRP A 244 18.74 12.73 -26.11
C TRP A 244 17.90 13.78 -26.85
N ALA A 245 16.64 13.48 -27.19
CA ALA A 245 15.74 14.47 -27.78
C ALA A 245 15.43 15.63 -26.82
N CYS A 246 15.36 15.38 -25.50
CA CYS A 246 15.22 16.44 -24.49
C CYS A 246 16.50 17.26 -24.25
N LEU A 247 17.66 16.82 -24.74
CA LEU A 247 18.93 17.56 -24.65
C LEU A 247 19.13 18.57 -25.78
N LEU A 248 18.28 18.54 -26.82
CA LEU A 248 18.41 19.37 -28.01
C LEU A 248 17.39 20.52 -28.12
N ASP A 249 16.37 20.55 -27.25
CA ASP A 249 15.44 21.69 -27.13
C ASP A 249 15.69 22.44 -25.81
N ASP A 250 16.01 23.73 -25.94
CA ASP A 250 16.56 24.61 -24.91
C ASP A 250 15.77 24.70 -23.58
N CYS A 251 16.54 24.65 -22.48
CA CYS A 251 16.30 25.27 -21.17
C CYS A 251 14.97 24.96 -20.42
N CYS A 252 14.90 23.83 -19.71
CA CYS A 252 14.42 23.80 -18.32
C CYS A 252 14.68 22.43 -17.65
N SER A 253 15.56 22.43 -16.63
CA SER A 253 15.71 21.46 -15.53
C SER A 253 14.91 20.14 -15.57
N CYS A 254 15.34 19.19 -16.41
CA CYS A 254 14.92 17.78 -16.31
C CYS A 254 16.00 16.99 -15.56
N VAL A 255 15.90 16.96 -14.23
CA VAL A 255 16.61 15.97 -13.42
C VAL A 255 15.93 14.62 -13.65
N VAL A 256 16.58 13.73 -14.39
CA VAL A 256 16.17 12.33 -14.53
C VAL A 256 16.49 11.59 -13.23
N LEU A 257 15.61 11.72 -12.23
CA LEU A 257 15.61 10.90 -11.01
C LEU A 257 14.72 9.66 -11.22
N GLY A 258 15.01 8.91 -12.29
CA GLY A 258 14.18 7.81 -12.77
C GLY A 258 14.86 6.44 -12.80
N THR A 259 15.96 6.23 -12.05
CA THR A 259 16.61 4.92 -11.95
C THR A 259 17.18 4.62 -10.55
N VAL A 260 16.49 5.04 -9.48
CA VAL A 260 17.01 4.86 -8.11
C VAL A 260 16.64 3.52 -7.46
N TYR A 261 15.86 2.63 -8.09
CA TYR A 261 15.58 1.31 -7.51
C TYR A 261 16.10 0.09 -8.29
N PHE A 262 16.47 0.23 -9.56
CA PHE A 262 17.11 -0.87 -10.32
C PHE A 262 18.61 -0.67 -10.55
N MET A 263 19.14 0.57 -10.54
CA MET A 263 20.59 0.82 -10.69
C MET A 263 21.33 1.00 -9.38
N SER A 264 20.68 1.38 -8.27
CA SER A 264 21.39 1.54 -6.98
C SER A 264 21.88 0.22 -6.40
N PHE A 265 21.28 -0.92 -6.75
CA PHE A 265 21.79 -2.23 -6.37
C PHE A 265 22.92 -2.72 -7.28
N ALA A 266 22.90 -2.38 -8.57
CA ALA A 266 23.92 -2.84 -9.53
C ALA A 266 25.21 -2.00 -9.47
N VAL A 267 25.11 -0.68 -9.30
CA VAL A 267 26.29 0.21 -9.27
C VAL A 267 27.00 0.16 -7.91
N GLY A 268 26.26 0.02 -6.81
CA GLY A 268 26.85 -0.13 -5.47
C GLY A 268 27.64 -1.44 -5.32
N PHE A 269 27.18 -2.53 -5.96
CA PHE A 269 27.86 -3.83 -5.92
C PHE A 269 29.14 -3.83 -6.76
N CYS A 270 29.13 -3.20 -7.95
CA CYS A 270 30.32 -3.04 -8.78
C CYS A 270 31.41 -2.19 -8.12
N LEU A 271 31.05 -1.10 -7.44
CA LEU A 271 32.03 -0.22 -6.79
C LEU A 271 32.70 -0.88 -5.57
N LEU A 272 31.96 -1.72 -4.84
CA LEU A 272 32.48 -2.42 -3.66
C LEU A 272 33.35 -3.63 -4.02
N ASP A 273 33.13 -4.22 -5.20
CA ASP A 273 33.97 -5.29 -5.77
C ASP A 273 35.30 -4.74 -6.33
N GLU A 274 35.27 -3.60 -7.04
CA GLU A 274 36.50 -2.92 -7.50
C GLU A 274 37.37 -2.39 -6.33
N LEU A 275 36.77 -2.10 -5.18
CA LEU A 275 37.46 -1.67 -3.96
C LEU A 275 37.86 -2.82 -3.03
N GLY A 276 37.54 -4.07 -3.36
CA GLY A 276 37.94 -5.25 -2.58
C GLY A 276 37.32 -5.35 -1.18
N LEU A 277 36.15 -4.73 -0.96
CA LEU A 277 35.51 -4.61 0.36
C LEU A 277 34.52 -5.73 0.69
N LEU A 278 34.29 -6.68 -0.21
CA LEU A 278 33.37 -7.80 -0.02
C LEU A 278 34.14 -9.12 0.16
N GLY A 279 34.14 -9.63 1.39
CA GLY A 279 34.59 -10.98 1.71
C GLY A 279 33.63 -12.06 1.17
N PRO A 280 34.06 -13.33 1.11
CA PRO A 280 33.37 -14.38 0.37
C PRO A 280 32.17 -14.93 1.17
N VAL A 281 30.95 -14.45 0.90
CA VAL A 281 29.73 -15.16 1.34
C VAL A 281 28.61 -15.04 0.28
N TRP A 282 28.48 -16.12 -0.50
CA TRP A 282 27.31 -16.60 -1.26
C TRP A 282 26.64 -15.66 -2.29
N ALA A 283 27.18 -15.73 -3.50
CA ALA A 283 26.50 -15.36 -4.74
C ALA A 283 25.39 -16.38 -5.10
N ALA A 284 24.16 -15.90 -5.27
CA ALA A 284 23.10 -16.60 -5.99
C ALA A 284 22.89 -15.93 -7.36
N GLY A 285 23.63 -16.43 -8.35
CA GLY A 285 23.27 -16.47 -9.77
C GLY A 285 22.87 -15.19 -10.50
N PHE A 286 23.84 -14.47 -11.06
CA PHE A 286 23.73 -13.87 -12.40
C PHE A 286 25.12 -13.84 -13.07
N VAL A 287 25.32 -14.71 -14.07
CA VAL A 287 26.52 -14.72 -14.92
C VAL A 287 26.25 -13.81 -16.11
N CYS A 288 26.74 -12.57 -16.08
CA CYS A 288 26.89 -11.75 -17.28
C CYS A 288 28.25 -12.08 -17.92
N LYS A 289 28.27 -13.06 -18.82
CA LYS A 289 29.44 -13.36 -19.65
C LYS A 289 29.47 -12.37 -20.81
N TRP A 290 30.17 -11.24 -20.64
CA TRP A 290 30.57 -10.40 -21.76
C TRP A 290 31.62 -11.15 -22.59
N HIS A 291 31.28 -11.57 -23.81
CA HIS A 291 32.28 -11.80 -24.84
C HIS A 291 32.23 -10.60 -25.78
N SER A 292 33.29 -9.80 -25.69
CA SER A 292 33.80 -8.96 -26.76
C SER A 292 33.81 -9.71 -28.09
N LEU A 293 33.36 -9.06 -29.17
CA LEU A 293 33.97 -9.16 -30.52
C LEU A 293 33.36 -8.12 -31.47
N CYS A 294 34.26 -7.26 -31.96
CA CYS A 294 34.24 -6.36 -33.15
C CYS A 294 33.30 -5.15 -33.17
#